data_AF-A0A6G2BEW3-F1
#
_entry.id   AF-A0A6G2BEW3-F1
#
_cell.length_a   1.000
_cell.length_b   1.000
_cell.length_c   1.000
_cell.angle_alpha   90.00
_cell.angle_beta   90.00
_cell.angle_gamma   90.00
#
_symmetry.space_group_name_H-M   'P 1'
#
loop_
_entity.id
_entity.type
_entity.pdbx_description
1 polymer ?
#
loop_
_entity_poly.entity_id
_entity_poly.type
_entity_poly.pdbx_seq_one_letter_code
_entity_poly.pdbx_strand_id
1 'polypeptide(L)' 'MLLRLDPAVHDALARWAADELRSTNAQIDYLLRRALAEAGRMPRDARPHPRRGRPPRPRPEGRDGPAGGPQE' A
#
# COMPACT_ATOMS: atom_id res chain seq x y z
N MET A 1 1.80 -6.99 10.40
CA MET A 1 0.78 -6.44 11.34
C MET A 1 -0.58 -6.59 10.69
N LEU A 2 -1.63 -6.89 11.46
CA LEU A 2 -3.00 -7.03 10.96
C LEU A 2 -3.87 -5.89 11.53
N LEU A 3 -4.77 -5.33 10.71
CA LEU A 3 -5.79 -4.39 11.18
C LEU A 3 -6.87 -5.17 11.94
N ARG A 4 -7.20 -4.75 13.16
CA ARG A 4 -8.42 -5.19 13.85
C ARG A 4 -9.57 -4.30 13.37
N LEU A 5 -10.60 -4.93 12.81
CA LEU A 5 -11.82 -4.29 12.35
C LEU A 5 -13.00 -5.11 12.86
N ASP A 6 -14.11 -4.43 13.16
CA ASP A 6 -15.37 -5.10 13.48
C ASP A 6 -15.89 -5.87 12.23
N PRO A 7 -16.39 -7.11 12.38
CA PRO A 7 -16.86 -7.90 11.23
C PRO A 7 -17.98 -7.25 10.41
N ALA A 8 -18.95 -6.58 11.06
CA ALA A 8 -20.04 -5.93 10.35
C ALA A 8 -19.54 -4.70 9.56
N VAL A 9 -18.56 -3.97 10.11
CA VAL A 9 -17.88 -2.87 9.40
C VAL A 9 -17.07 -3.40 8.21
N HIS A 10 -16.35 -4.51 8.38
CA HIS A 10 -15.66 -5.18 7.27
C HIS A 10 -16.62 -5.55 6.13
N ASP A 11 -17.77 -6.14 6.47
CA ASP A 11 -18.75 -6.58 5.46
C ASP A 11 -19.47 -5.41 4.78
N ALA A 12 -19.62 -4.27 5.45
CA ALA A 12 -20.11 -3.03 4.84
C ALA A 12 -19.07 -2.47 3.83
N LEU A 13 -17.79 -2.46 4.19
CA LEU A 13 -16.71 -2.05 3.30
C LEU A 13 -16.54 -2.99 2.10
N ALA A 14 -16.71 -4.31 2.30
CA ALA A 14 -16.65 -5.29 1.23
C ALA A 14 -17.80 -5.13 0.21
N ARG A 15 -19.03 -4.87 0.69
CA ARG A 15 -20.18 -4.55 -0.17
C ARG A 15 -19.93 -3.27 -0.98
N TRP A 16 -19.55 -2.18 -0.32
CA TRP A 16 -19.26 -0.91 -0.99
C TRP A 16 -18.11 -1.04 -2.02
N ALA A 17 -17.07 -1.82 -1.71
CA ALA A 17 -15.99 -2.10 -2.67
C ALA A 17 -16.49 -2.85 -3.91
N ALA A 18 -17.41 -3.80 -3.74
CA ALA A 18 -18.02 -4.53 -4.85
C ALA A 18 -18.88 -3.62 -5.74
N ASP A 19 -19.71 -2.75 -5.15
CA ASP A 19 -20.52 -1.76 -5.86
C ASP A 19 -19.67 -0.84 -6.75
N GLU A 20 -18.44 -0.51 -6.30
CA GLU A 20 -17.51 0.35 -7.03
C GLU A 20 -16.47 -0.41 -7.90
N LEU A 21 -16.63 -1.72 -8.08
CA LEU A 21 -15.70 -2.59 -8.83
C LEU A 21 -14.23 -2.40 -8.38
N ARG A 22 -14.02 -2.43 -7.06
CA ARG A 22 -12.73 -2.40 -6.36
C ARG A 22 -12.60 -3.63 -5.45
N SER A 23 -11.37 -3.99 -5.08
CA SER A 23 -11.16 -4.96 -4.00
C SER A 23 -11.32 -4.28 -2.66
N THR A 24 -11.74 -5.01 -1.62
CA THR A 24 -11.89 -4.48 -0.25
C THR A 24 -10.62 -3.80 0.24
N ASN A 25 -9.44 -4.37 -0.05
CA ASN A 25 -8.16 -3.76 0.31
C ASN A 25 -7.90 -2.42 -0.41
N ALA A 26 -8.29 -2.29 -1.68
CA ALA A 26 -8.17 -1.02 -2.40
C ALA A 26 -9.16 0.03 -1.86
N GLN A 27 -10.36 -0.40 -1.44
CA GLN A 27 -11.32 0.49 -0.79
C GLN A 27 -10.82 0.99 0.56
N ILE A 28 -10.25 0.09 1.39
CA ILE A 28 -9.65 0.45 2.68
C ILE A 28 -8.47 1.42 2.49
N ASP A 29 -7.53 1.15 1.58
CA ASP A 29 -6.39 2.04 1.31
C ASP A 29 -6.85 3.42 0.81
N TYR A 30 -7.86 3.48 -0.08
CA TYR A 30 -8.46 4.72 -0.55
C TYR A 30 -9.07 5.54 0.62
N LEU A 31 -9.89 4.92 1.46
CA LEU A 31 -10.55 5.58 2.59
C LEU A 31 -9.55 6.07 3.65
N LEU A 32 -8.55 5.25 3.98
CA LEU A 32 -7.50 5.62 4.94
C LEU A 32 -6.66 6.79 4.42
N ARG A 33 -6.25 6.77 3.15
CA ARG A 33 -5.51 7.89 2.54
C ARG A 33 -6.33 9.16 2.49
N ARG A 34 -7.61 9.06 2.15
CA ARG A 34 -8.53 10.20 2.14
C ARG A 34 -8.68 10.80 3.54
N ALA A 35 -8.97 10.00 4.55
CA ALA A 35 -9.10 10.46 5.94
C ALA A 35 -7.79 11.07 6.47
N LEU A 36 -6.63 10.48 6.16
CA LEU A 36 -5.32 11.03 6.51
C LEU A 36 -5.03 12.37 5.82
N ALA A 37 -5.45 12.53 4.56
CA ALA A 37 -5.30 13.80 3.84
C ALA A 37 -6.23 14.89 4.40
N GLU A 38 -7.51 14.56 4.62
CA GLU A 38 -8.51 15.45 5.23
C GLU A 38 -8.09 15.90 6.65
N ALA A 39 -7.47 15.01 7.43
CA ALA A 39 -6.93 15.32 8.76
C ALA A 39 -5.56 16.03 8.75
N GLY A 40 -4.93 16.24 7.59
CA GLY A 40 -3.59 16.81 7.48
C GLY A 40 -2.47 15.92 8.05
N ARG A 41 -2.70 14.60 8.13
CA ARG A 41 -1.81 13.59 8.74
C ARG A 41 -1.13 12.64 7.74
N MET A 42 -1.25 12.91 6.44
CA MET A 42 -0.65 12.06 5.40
C MET A 42 0.88 11.96 5.53
N PRO A 43 1.47 10.75 5.67
CA PRO A 43 2.92 10.59 5.76
C PRO A 43 3.63 10.99 4.46
N ARG A 44 4.79 11.66 4.58
CA ARG A 44 5.57 12.17 3.43
C ARG A 44 6.25 11.07 2.61
N ASP A 45 6.48 9.92 3.23
CA ASP A 45 7.15 8.73 2.70
C ASP A 45 6.16 7.67 2.18
N ALA A 46 4.85 7.89 2.33
CA ALA A 46 3.82 6.98 1.89
C ALA A 46 3.90 6.74 0.36
N ARG A 47 4.05 5.47 -0.05
CA ARG A 47 4.12 5.10 -1.47
C ARG A 47 2.84 5.53 -2.21
N PRO A 48 2.95 6.00 -3.47
CA PRO A 48 1.78 6.36 -4.28
C PRO A 48 0.88 5.13 -4.53
N HIS A 49 -0.41 5.38 -4.74
CA HIS A 49 -1.38 4.32 -5.00
C HIS A 49 -0.97 3.49 -6.23
N PRO A 50 -0.92 2.15 -6.16
CA PRO A 50 -0.59 1.32 -7.32
C PRO A 50 -1.64 1.50 -8.42
N ARG A 51 -1.19 1.61 -9.68
CA ARG A 51 -2.08 1.78 -10.84
C ARG A 51 -2.85 0.48 -11.12
N ARG A 52 -4.14 0.57 -11.50
CA ARG A 52 -4.95 -0.61 -11.90
C ARG A 52 -4.19 -1.43 -12.96
N GLY A 53 -4.19 -2.75 -12.79
CA GLY A 53 -3.64 -3.72 -13.76
C GLY A 53 -2.12 -3.82 -13.86
N ARG A 54 -1.32 -3.13 -13.03
CA ARG A 54 0.16 -3.13 -13.16
C ARG A 54 0.87 -3.93 -12.06
N PRO A 55 1.58 -5.04 -12.38
CA PRO A 55 2.60 -5.57 -11.48
C PRO A 55 3.73 -4.52 -11.32
N PRO A 56 4.21 -4.23 -10.10
CA PRO A 56 5.35 -3.34 -9.89
C PRO A 56 6.60 -3.89 -10.57
N ARG A 57 7.40 -3.03 -11.22
CA ARG A 57 8.75 -3.44 -11.66
C ARG A 57 9.60 -3.78 -10.42
N PRO A 58 10.45 -4.82 -10.47
CA PRO A 58 11.47 -5.00 -9.44
C PRO A 58 12.36 -3.76 -9.41
N ARG A 59 12.62 -3.26 -8.20
CA ARG A 59 13.63 -2.22 -7.98
C ARG A 59 14.99 -2.92 -8.08
N PRO A 60 15.94 -2.46 -8.92
CA PRO A 60 17.28 -3.00 -8.86
C PRO A 60 17.87 -2.70 -7.47
N GLU A 61 18.31 -3.75 -6.78
CA GLU A 61 19.05 -3.60 -5.54
C GLU A 61 20.41 -2.98 -5.86
N GLY A 62 20.72 -1.87 -5.22
CA GLY A 62 22.04 -1.26 -5.32
C GLY A 62 23.08 -2.22 -4.77
N ARG A 63 23.97 -2.71 -5.63
CA ARG A 63 25.11 -3.55 -5.23
C ARG A 63 26.21 -2.69 -4.62
N ASP A 64 25.91 -2.06 -3.49
CA ASP A 64 26.89 -1.35 -2.66
C ASP A 64 27.55 -2.33 -1.67
N GLY A 65 28.18 -3.37 -2.24
CA GLY A 65 29.17 -4.17 -1.53
C GLY A 65 30.54 -3.50 -1.70
N PRO A 66 31.31 -3.24 -0.64
CA PRO A 66 32.60 -2.56 -0.77
C PRO A 66 33.57 -3.42 -1.58
N ALA A 67 34.21 -2.81 -2.57
CA ALA A 67 35.30 -3.44 -3.29
C ALA A 67 36.56 -3.46 -2.42
N GLY A 68 37.08 -4.66 -2.15
CA GLY A 68 38.35 -4.89 -1.45
C GLY A 68 38.44 -6.35 -0.97
N GLY A 69 39.44 -7.14 -1.35
CA GLY A 69 40.52 -6.93 -2.33
C GLY A 69 41.07 -8.30 -2.78
N PRO A 70 42.12 -8.36 -3.62
CA PRO A 70 42.75 -9.61 -4.02
C PRO A 70 43.76 -10.14 -2.96
N GLN A 71 44.22 -11.39 -3.17
CA GLN A 71 45.21 -12.19 -2.39
C GLN A 71 44.55 -13.14 -1.35
N GLU A 72 44.88 -14.43 -1.26
CA GLU A 72 45.77 -15.32 -2.07
C GLU A 72 45.07 -16.64 -2.44
#